data_AF-A0A9X1VAP1-F1
#
_entry.id   AF-A0A9X1VAP1-F1
#
_cell.length_a   1.000
_cell.length_b   1.000
_cell.length_c   1.000
_cell.angle_alpha   90.00
_cell.angle_beta   90.00
_cell.angle_gamma   90.00
#
_symmetry.space_group_name_H-M   'P 1'
#
loop_
_entity.id
_entity.type
_entity.pdbx_description
1 polymer ?
#
loop_
_entity_poly.entity_id
_entity_poly.type
_entity_poly.pdbx_seq_one_letter_code
_entity_poly.pdbx_strand_id
1 'polypeptide(L)' 'MSWIYEARLYDSRSVANYVAMCVRDDQVLRGQQQPLVQIYRTRKGNYGVRYQSPFSL' A
#
# COMPACT_ATOMS: atom_id res chain seq x y z
N MET A 1 -5.99 -11.67 -9.85
CA MET A 1 -5.44 -11.47 -8.48
C MET A 1 -3.98 -11.00 -8.58
N SER A 2 -3.71 -9.73 -8.92
CA SER A 2 -2.34 -9.21 -9.11
C SER A 2 -2.04 -8.07 -8.12
N TRP A 3 -1.57 -8.46 -6.94
CA TRP A 3 -0.95 -7.52 -6.00
C TRP A 3 0.53 -7.44 -6.33
N ILE A 4 1.04 -6.26 -6.64
CA ILE A 4 2.47 -6.02 -6.80
C ILE A 4 2.88 -5.02 -5.75
N TYR A 5 4.07 -5.23 -5.20
CA TYR A 5 4.79 -4.42 -4.21
C TYR A 5 4.44 -4.63 -2.74
N GLU A 6 5.04 -5.69 -2.18
CA GLU A 6 5.58 -5.69 -0.81
C GLU A 6 7.06 -5.27 -0.93
N ALA A 7 7.44 -4.08 -0.46
CA ALA A 7 8.88 -3.76 -0.34
C ALA A 7 9.39 -3.90 1.10
N ARG A 8 8.54 -3.70 2.12
CA ARG A 8 8.94 -3.78 3.53
C ARG A 8 7.75 -4.02 4.45
N LEU A 9 8.01 -4.75 5.53
CA LEU A 9 7.17 -4.79 6.71
C LEU A 9 7.63 -3.70 7.69
N TYR A 10 6.67 -3.08 8.37
CA TYR A 10 6.90 -2.02 9.34
C TYR A 10 6.47 -2.49 10.73
N ASP A 11 7.28 -2.19 11.74
CA ASP A 11 6.97 -2.55 13.13
C ASP A 11 5.89 -1.64 13.74
N SER A 12 5.67 -0.47 13.14
CA SER A 12 4.68 0.51 13.61
C SER A 12 3.57 0.74 12.59
N ARG A 13 2.32 0.76 13.10
CA ARG A 13 1.14 1.15 12.32
C ARG A 13 1.23 2.60 11.83
N SER A 14 1.84 3.51 12.59
CA SER A 14 1.97 4.91 12.18
C SER A 14 2.90 5.06 10.98
N VAL A 15 4.02 4.32 10.99
CA VAL A 15 4.97 4.28 9.87
C VAL A 15 4.30 3.69 8.63
N ALA A 16 3.55 2.59 8.76
CA ALA A 16 2.80 2.02 7.64
C ALA A 16 1.74 2.99 7.09
N ASN A 17 1.07 3.78 7.95
CA ASN A 17 0.13 4.82 7.51
C ASN A 17 0.81 5.94 6.72
N TYR A 18 1.93 6.44 7.24
CA TYR A 18 2.71 7.47 6.55
C TYR A 18 3.11 7.01 5.14
N VAL A 19 3.64 5.78 5.02
CA VAL A 19 4.01 5.21 3.72
C VAL A 19 2.79 5.06 2.82
N ALA A 20 1.65 4.60 3.34
CA ALA A 20 0.43 4.47 2.55
C ALA A 20 -0.06 5.83 2.00
N MET A 21 0.09 6.92 2.77
CA MET A 21 -0.20 8.28 2.29
C MET A 21 0.74 8.68 1.16
N CYS A 22 2.07 8.54 1.35
CA CYS A 22 3.04 8.88 0.30
C CYS A 22 2.79 8.12 -1.01
N VAL A 23 2.41 6.84 -0.93
CA VAL A 23 2.09 6.02 -2.12
C VAL A 23 0.79 6.52 -2.79
N ARG A 24 -0.22 6.90 -2.02
CA ARG A 24 -1.45 7.49 -2.59
C ARG A 24 -1.14 8.79 -3.31
N ASP A 25 -0.36 9.66 -2.70
CA ASP A 25 0.00 10.96 -3.27
C ASP A 25 0.78 10.79 -4.57
N ASP A 26 1.77 9.89 -4.62
CA ASP A 26 2.50 9.55 -5.85
C ASP A 26 1.57 9.02 -6.95
N GLN A 27 0.60 8.17 -6.62
CA GLN A 27 -0.39 7.69 -7.60
C GLN A 27 -1.29 8.81 -8.12
N VAL A 28 -1.75 9.72 -7.25
CA VAL A 28 -2.53 10.90 -7.64
C VAL A 28 -1.72 11.78 -8.60
N LEU A 29 -0.44 12.04 -8.28
CA LEU A 29 0.46 12.82 -9.13
C LEU A 29 0.69 12.17 -10.50
N ARG A 30 0.64 10.84 -10.58
CA ARG A 30 0.72 10.08 -11.84
C ARG A 30 -0.61 10.00 -12.60
N GLY A 31 -1.66 10.67 -12.12
CA GLY A 31 -2.96 10.73 -12.78
C GLY A 31 -3.90 9.56 -12.48
N GLN A 32 -3.62 8.72 -11.47
CA GLN A 32 -4.58 7.71 -11.01
C GLN A 32 -5.72 8.41 -10.26
N GLN A 33 -6.95 8.31 -10.78
CA GLN A 33 -8.12 8.95 -10.18
C GLN A 33 -8.58 8.29 -8.88
N GLN A 34 -8.31 7.00 -8.70
CA GLN A 34 -8.70 6.22 -7.52
C GLN A 34 -7.51 5.39 -7.02
N PRO A 35 -6.58 5.99 -6.26
CA PRO A 35 -5.42 5.29 -5.72
C PRO A 35 -5.87 4.26 -4.67
N LEU A 36 -5.80 2.98 -5.01
CA LEU A 36 -6.19 1.87 -4.13
C LEU A 36 -4.98 1.40 -3.34
N VAL A 37 -4.78 1.98 -2.16
CA VAL A 37 -3.71 1.60 -1.22
C VAL A 37 -4.30 1.12 0.10
N GLN A 38 -3.86 -0.05 0.58
CA GLN A 38 -4.34 -0.69 1.79
C GLN A 38 -3.20 -1.05 2.74
N ILE A 39 -3.45 -0.87 4.04
CA ILE A 39 -2.60 -1.37 5.12
C ILE A 39 -3.18 -2.68 5.63
N TYR A 40 -2.33 -3.67 5.85
CA TYR A 40 -2.71 -4.92 6.51
C TYR A 40 -1.73 -5.22 7.65
N ARG A 41 -2.19 -6.04 8.59
CA ARG A 41 -1.38 -6.56 9.68
C ARG A 41 -1.08 -8.03 9.41
N THR A 42 0.18 -8.41 9.50
CA THR A 42 0.62 -9.80 9.39
C THR A 42 0.25 -10.57 10.65
N ARG A 43 0.25 -11.91 10.56
CA ARG A 43 0.07 -12.78 11.74
C ARG A 43 1.18 -12.59 12.79
N LYS A 44 2.37 -12.16 12.36
CA LYS A 44 3.52 -11.88 13.25
C LYS A 44 3.47 -10.49 13.89
N GLY A 45 2.49 -9.67 13.53
CA GLY A 45 2.23 -8.38 14.17
C GLY A 45 2.71 -7.16 13.39
N ASN A 46 3.64 -7.32 12.45
CA ASN A 46 4.12 -6.24 11.58
C ASN A 46 3.06 -5.79 10.57
N TYR A 47 3.26 -4.63 9.98
CA TYR A 47 2.34 -3.98 9.04
C TYR A 47 2.92 -3.95 7.63
N GLY A 48 2.08 -4.21 6.63
CA GLY A 48 2.44 -4.04 5.22
C GLY A 48 1.52 -3.04 4.53
N VAL A 49 2.00 -2.48 3.43
CA VAL A 49 1.25 -1.59 2.53
C VAL A 49 1.20 -2.25 1.16
N ARG A 50 0.01 -2.37 0.57
CA ARG A 50 -0.21 -2.95 -0.76
C ARG A 50 -1.08 -2.05 -1.62
N TYR A 51 -0.92 -2.11 -2.93
CA TYR A 51 -1.83 -1.45 -3.87
C TYR A 51 -2.57 -2.44 -4.76
N GLN A 52 -3.81 -2.11 -5.11
CA GLN A 52 -4.64 -2.90 -6.01
C GLN A 52 -4.42 -2.41 -7.44
N SER A 53 -3.83 -3.23 -8.30
CA SER A 53 -3.75 -2.90 -9.73
C SER A 53 -5.10 -3.19 -10.40
N PRO A 54 -5.69 -2.26 -11.17
CA PRO A 54 -6.95 -2.49 -11.88
C PRO A 54 -6.85 -3.57 -12.97
N PHE A 55 -5.65 -3.99 -13.37
CA PHE A 55 -5.40 -5.04 -14.38
C PHE A 55 -5.19 -6.44 -13.77
N SER A 56 -5.79 -6.70 -12.61
CA SER A 56 -5.80 -8.02 -11.99
C SER A 56 -6.86 -8.93 -12.64
N LEU A 57 -6.59 -9.49 -13.83
CA LEU A 57 -7.30 -10.69 -14.30
C LEU A 57 -7.19 -11.82 -13.25
#